data_AF-A0A958EQA0-F1
#
_entry.id   AF-A0A958EQA0-F1
#
_cell.length_a   1.000
_cell.length_b   1.000
_cell.length_c   1.000
_cell.angle_alpha   90.00
_cell.angle_beta   90.00
_cell.angle_gamma   90.00
#
_symmetry.space_group_name_H-M   'P 1'
#
loop_
_entity.id
_entity.type
_entity.pdbx_description
1 polymer ?
#
loop_
_entity_poly.entity_id
_entity_poly.type
_entity_poly.pdbx_seq_one_letter_code
_entity_poly.pdbx_strand_id
1 'polypeptide(L)'
;MKSVMLSKRYPITVFLFLFIPVLTFSQGIREKVNKGNEHYHSEEYEQAINKYKDALLDEPLNDKILFNEADALYKMEKYEDAVSGYQKVLGSKDLQLASKAHFNIGNSYFKQDKLTESIESYKKALELNPDDFDAKYNLELARAKLKEQSEKQKQDPQNQQNQEQQQQQGEQQESDQQQQQNPEDQQNEQDKDKQQEQQQQQEQSQDNKDEQQDQQTREQQAQQQEDQINKEEAERILNALRSDEQEAQKNKAPVRAQGRVSGKDW
;
A
#
# COMPACT_ATOMS: atom_id res chain seq x y z
N MET A 1 26.72 82.55 -55.60
CA MET A 1 26.15 82.12 -54.31
C MET A 1 24.91 81.30 -54.57
N LYS A 2 24.72 80.25 -53.75
CA LYS A 2 23.56 79.34 -53.64
C LYS A 2 23.52 78.19 -54.66
N SER A 3 23.29 76.94 -54.28
CA SER A 3 23.47 76.21 -53.02
C SER A 3 23.23 74.75 -53.41
N VAL A 4 24.23 73.89 -53.30
CA VAL A 4 24.06 72.45 -53.48
C VAL A 4 23.52 71.92 -52.15
N MET A 5 22.29 71.40 -52.11
CA MET A 5 21.79 70.68 -50.93
C MET A 5 21.52 69.22 -51.27
N LEU A 6 22.22 68.38 -50.51
CA LEU A 6 22.22 66.94 -50.51
C LEU A 6 20.84 66.37 -50.21
N SER A 7 20.39 65.42 -51.02
CA SER A 7 19.30 64.51 -50.63
C SER A 7 19.89 63.36 -49.81
N LYS A 8 19.57 63.33 -48.50
CA LYS A 8 19.90 62.18 -47.64
C LYS A 8 18.98 61.02 -47.99
N ARG A 9 19.52 59.96 -48.57
CA ARG A 9 18.84 58.67 -48.75
C ARG A 9 19.11 57.80 -47.52
N TYR A 10 18.09 57.56 -46.70
CA TYR A 10 18.17 56.58 -45.62
C TYR A 10 17.94 55.18 -46.21
N PRO A 11 18.82 54.20 -45.99
CA PRO A 11 18.54 52.84 -46.42
C PRO A 11 17.38 52.29 -45.59
N ILE A 12 16.30 51.88 -46.26
CA ILE A 12 15.20 51.15 -45.63
C ILE A 12 15.74 49.75 -45.32
N THR A 13 16.23 49.54 -44.11
CA THR A 13 16.63 48.21 -43.65
C THR A 13 15.35 47.41 -43.36
N VAL A 14 14.91 46.63 -44.34
CA VAL A 14 13.79 45.69 -44.18
C VAL A 14 14.26 44.57 -43.26
N PHE A 15 13.82 44.59 -41.99
CA PHE A 15 13.97 43.45 -41.09
C PHE A 15 13.00 42.36 -41.56
N LEU A 16 13.49 41.44 -42.38
CA LEU A 16 12.78 40.25 -42.77
C LEU A 16 12.73 39.32 -41.55
N PHE A 17 11.63 39.33 -40.79
CA PHE A 17 11.39 38.34 -39.75
C PHE A 17 11.20 36.98 -40.42
N LEU A 18 12.28 36.21 -40.45
CA LEU A 18 12.30 34.84 -40.92
C LEU A 18 11.51 34.00 -39.91
N PHE A 19 10.26 33.70 -40.26
CA PHE A 19 9.41 32.78 -39.51
C PHE A 19 10.06 31.40 -39.65
N ILE A 20 10.86 30.99 -38.67
CA ILE A 20 11.37 29.62 -38.59
C ILE A 20 10.24 28.81 -37.97
N PRO A 21 9.50 27.99 -38.75
CA PRO A 21 8.62 27.02 -38.13
C PRO A 21 9.49 26.07 -37.31
N VAL A 22 9.39 26.16 -35.98
CA VAL A 22 9.93 25.14 -35.10
C VAL A 22 9.12 23.89 -35.38
N LEU A 23 9.68 22.98 -36.17
CA LEU A 23 9.13 21.65 -36.37
C LEU A 23 9.25 20.92 -35.03
N THR A 24 8.23 21.02 -34.21
CA THR A 24 8.09 20.15 -33.04
C THR A 24 7.80 18.76 -33.59
N PHE A 25 8.81 17.89 -33.58
CA PHE A 25 8.58 16.46 -33.77
C PHE A 25 7.74 15.99 -32.59
N SER A 26 6.42 15.89 -32.79
CA SER A 26 5.56 15.24 -31.81
C SER A 26 5.99 13.77 -31.71
N GLN A 27 6.51 13.37 -30.55
CA GLN A 27 6.81 11.97 -30.29
C GLN A 27 5.50 11.18 -30.41
N GLY A 28 5.52 10.08 -31.16
CA GLY A 28 4.34 9.24 -31.29
C GLY A 28 3.95 8.63 -29.94
N ILE A 29 2.67 8.38 -29.70
CA ILE A 29 2.18 7.77 -28.45
C ILE A 29 2.96 6.50 -28.06
N ARG A 30 3.30 5.66 -29.05
CA ARG A 30 4.11 4.45 -28.83
C ARG A 30 5.51 4.74 -28.29
N GLU A 31 6.15 5.80 -28.78
CA GLU A 31 7.47 6.21 -28.29
C GLU A 31 7.38 6.71 -26.85
N LYS A 32 6.36 7.51 -26.52
CA LYS A 32 6.10 8.00 -25.16
C LYS A 32 5.87 6.84 -24.19
N VAL A 33 5.01 5.88 -24.56
CA VAL A 33 4.74 4.69 -23.74
C VAL A 33 6.00 3.82 -23.57
N ASN A 34 6.79 3.62 -24.63
CA ASN A 34 8.03 2.86 -24.55
C ASN A 34 9.03 3.50 -23.57
N LYS A 35 9.23 4.83 -23.64
CA LYS A 35 10.07 5.56 -22.68
C LYS A 35 9.53 5.47 -21.26
N GLY A 36 8.22 5.54 -21.10
CA GLY A 36 7.57 5.32 -19.80
C GLY A 36 7.90 3.94 -19.23
N ASN A 37 7.80 2.89 -20.05
CA ASN A 37 8.15 1.53 -19.65
C ASN A 37 9.66 1.38 -19.35
N GLU A 38 10.54 2.03 -20.13
CA GLU A 38 11.99 2.04 -19.90
C GLU A 38 12.34 2.67 -18.54
N HIS A 39 11.77 3.85 -18.23
CA HIS A 39 11.92 4.48 -16.93
C HIS A 39 11.35 3.61 -15.80
N TYR A 40 10.18 2.98 -16.02
CA TYR A 40 9.57 2.09 -15.03
C TYR A 40 10.48 0.90 -14.69
N HIS A 41 11.06 0.24 -15.70
CA HIS A 41 11.99 -0.86 -15.50
C HIS A 41 13.33 -0.44 -14.90
N SER A 42 13.69 0.84 -15.06
CA SER A 42 14.87 1.45 -14.42
C SER A 42 14.57 1.97 -13.00
N GLU A 43 13.36 1.71 -12.48
CA GLU A 43 12.86 2.20 -11.18
C GLU A 43 12.75 3.73 -11.07
N GLU A 44 12.82 4.44 -12.20
CA GLU A 44 12.66 5.88 -12.31
C GLU A 44 11.17 6.25 -12.43
N TYR A 45 10.38 5.86 -11.43
CA TYR A 45 8.91 5.86 -11.51
C TYR A 45 8.30 7.24 -11.77
N GLU A 46 8.88 8.32 -11.25
CA GLU A 46 8.40 9.68 -11.52
C GLU A 46 8.57 10.06 -13.01
N GLN A 47 9.70 9.67 -13.61
CA GLN A 47 9.95 9.88 -15.03
C GLN A 47 8.99 9.02 -15.88
N ALA A 48 8.73 7.78 -15.45
CA ALA A 48 7.74 6.90 -16.07
C ALA A 48 6.35 7.53 -16.08
N ILE A 49 5.88 8.03 -14.93
CA ILE A 49 4.59 8.73 -14.78
C ILE A 49 4.51 9.92 -15.74
N ASN A 50 5.56 10.73 -15.83
CA ASN A 50 5.59 11.88 -16.74
C ASN A 50 5.42 11.44 -18.20
N LYS A 51 6.08 10.35 -18.62
CA LYS A 51 5.91 9.82 -19.99
C LYS A 51 4.55 9.19 -20.25
N TYR A 52 3.96 8.54 -19.26
CA TYR A 52 2.58 8.05 -19.39
C TYR A 52 1.59 9.21 -19.47
N LYS A 53 1.75 10.26 -18.65
CA LYS A 53 0.94 11.48 -18.75
C LYS A 53 1.08 12.17 -20.10
N ASP A 54 2.30 12.29 -20.62
CA ASP A 54 2.55 12.83 -21.97
C ASP A 54 1.82 12.01 -23.06
N ALA A 55 1.70 10.69 -22.89
CA ALA A 55 0.99 9.81 -23.80
C ALA A 55 -0.54 9.92 -23.65
N LEU A 56 -1.04 10.11 -22.42
CA LEU A 56 -2.46 10.34 -22.13
C LEU A 56 -2.96 11.69 -22.64
N LEU A 57 -2.07 12.66 -22.91
CA LEU A 57 -2.48 13.87 -23.63
C LEU A 57 -2.95 13.58 -25.06
N ASP A 58 -2.41 12.53 -25.70
CA ASP A 58 -2.83 12.11 -27.04
C ASP A 58 -4.05 11.17 -27.00
N GLU A 59 -4.07 10.24 -26.03
CA GLU A 59 -5.17 9.29 -25.82
C GLU A 59 -5.62 9.23 -24.33
N PRO A 60 -6.51 10.14 -23.88
CA PRO A 60 -6.83 10.32 -22.46
C PRO A 60 -7.48 9.15 -21.73
N LEU A 61 -8.06 8.19 -22.46
CA LEU A 61 -8.79 7.04 -21.93
C LEU A 61 -8.16 5.71 -22.37
N ASN A 62 -6.86 5.70 -22.63
CA ASN A 62 -6.16 4.47 -22.94
C ASN A 62 -5.93 3.66 -21.65
N ASP A 63 -6.79 2.66 -21.43
CA ASP A 63 -6.80 1.79 -20.24
C ASP A 63 -5.42 1.23 -19.87
N LYS A 64 -4.60 0.87 -20.87
CA LYS A 64 -3.26 0.30 -20.64
C LYS A 64 -2.27 1.33 -20.12
N ILE A 65 -2.35 2.56 -20.64
CA ILE A 65 -1.48 3.65 -20.20
C ILE A 65 -1.89 4.11 -18.79
N LEU A 66 -3.20 4.22 -18.54
CA LEU A 66 -3.74 4.50 -17.19
C LEU A 66 -3.30 3.43 -16.18
N PHE A 67 -3.34 2.15 -16.57
CA PHE A 67 -2.86 1.05 -15.75
C PHE A 67 -1.36 1.18 -15.45
N ASN A 68 -0.53 1.46 -16.46
CA ASN A 68 0.92 1.62 -16.28
C ASN A 68 1.28 2.84 -15.41
N GLU A 69 0.53 3.95 -15.52
CA GLU A 69 0.68 5.11 -14.64
C GLU A 69 0.36 4.74 -13.19
N ALA A 70 -0.74 4.01 -12.96
CA ALA A 70 -1.14 3.53 -11.65
C ALA A 70 -0.12 2.53 -11.05
N ASP A 71 0.45 1.64 -11.87
CA ASP A 71 1.56 0.76 -11.46
C ASP A 71 2.79 1.55 -11.00
N ALA A 72 3.14 2.64 -11.69
CA ALA A 72 4.25 3.49 -11.29
C ALA A 72 3.95 4.23 -9.97
N LEU A 73 2.71 4.70 -9.78
CA LEU A 73 2.27 5.30 -8.52
C LEU A 73 2.31 4.29 -7.36
N TYR A 74 1.90 3.05 -7.59
CA TYR A 74 1.98 1.96 -6.61
C TYR A 74 3.43 1.70 -6.19
N LYS A 75 4.36 1.67 -7.16
CA LYS A 75 5.80 1.48 -6.89
C LYS A 75 6.43 2.65 -6.13
N MET A 76 5.86 3.84 -6.21
CA MET A 76 6.23 4.99 -5.38
C MET A 76 5.52 5.00 -4.01
N GLU A 77 4.82 3.93 -3.66
CA GLU A 77 4.04 3.80 -2.41
C GLU A 77 2.91 4.85 -2.28
N LYS A 78 2.53 5.49 -3.39
CA LYS A 78 1.40 6.43 -3.47
C LYS A 78 0.12 5.65 -3.66
N TYR A 79 -0.24 4.84 -2.65
CA TYR A 79 -1.27 3.82 -2.80
C TYR A 79 -2.66 4.39 -3.05
N GLU A 80 -3.03 5.54 -2.49
CA GLU A 80 -4.31 6.22 -2.75
C GLU A 80 -4.40 6.72 -4.20
N ASP A 81 -3.32 7.29 -4.73
CA ASP A 81 -3.24 7.74 -6.12
C ASP A 81 -3.29 6.53 -7.07
N ALA A 82 -2.60 5.44 -6.72
CA ALA A 82 -2.61 4.20 -7.48
C ALA A 82 -4.03 3.61 -7.55
N VAL A 83 -4.75 3.52 -6.42
CA VAL A 83 -6.16 3.10 -6.39
C VAL A 83 -7.00 3.96 -7.33
N SER A 84 -6.86 5.28 -7.26
CA SER A 84 -7.59 6.21 -8.12
C SER A 84 -7.27 6.00 -9.61
N GLY A 85 -6.02 5.69 -9.93
CA GLY A 85 -5.57 5.34 -11.27
C GLY A 85 -6.20 4.03 -11.77
N TYR A 86 -6.09 2.96 -11.01
CA TYR A 86 -6.66 1.65 -11.36
C TYR A 86 -8.19 1.68 -11.47
N GLN A 87 -8.88 2.48 -10.65
CA GLN A 87 -10.34 2.64 -10.73
C GLN A 87 -10.79 3.14 -12.11
N LYS A 88 -9.99 3.95 -12.79
CA LYS A 88 -10.29 4.42 -14.16
C LYS A 88 -10.25 3.29 -15.19
N VAL A 89 -9.54 2.19 -14.89
CA VAL A 89 -9.35 1.03 -15.77
C VAL A 89 -10.47 0.00 -15.62
N LEU A 90 -11.25 0.05 -14.53
CA LEU A 90 -12.28 -0.97 -14.22
C LEU A 90 -13.39 -1.08 -15.28
N GLY A 91 -13.60 -0.04 -16.08
CA GLY A 91 -14.54 -0.05 -17.20
C GLY A 91 -13.99 -0.67 -18.50
N SER A 92 -12.76 -1.22 -18.48
CA SER A 92 -12.12 -1.75 -19.68
C SER A 92 -12.89 -2.91 -20.28
N LYS A 93 -12.88 -3.00 -21.61
CA LYS A 93 -13.39 -4.17 -22.35
C LYS A 93 -12.46 -5.37 -22.25
N ASP A 94 -11.20 -5.16 -21.88
CA ASP A 94 -10.25 -6.21 -21.59
C ASP A 94 -10.47 -6.69 -20.15
N LEU A 95 -11.23 -7.78 -19.98
CA LEU A 95 -11.56 -8.33 -18.68
C LEU A 95 -10.32 -8.78 -17.88
N GLN A 96 -9.25 -9.16 -18.57
CA GLN A 96 -7.99 -9.52 -17.92
C GLN A 96 -7.30 -8.28 -17.35
N LEU A 97 -7.36 -7.15 -18.07
CA LEU A 97 -6.87 -5.88 -17.56
C LEU A 97 -7.72 -5.38 -16.38
N ALA A 98 -9.06 -5.48 -16.47
CA ALA A 98 -9.96 -5.13 -15.36
C ALA A 98 -9.72 -6.01 -14.12
N SER A 99 -9.49 -7.32 -14.30
CA SER A 99 -9.11 -8.23 -13.22
C SER A 99 -7.80 -7.81 -12.55
N LYS A 100 -6.75 -7.53 -13.33
CA LYS A 100 -5.47 -7.03 -12.81
C LYS A 100 -5.62 -5.69 -12.07
N ALA A 101 -6.47 -4.80 -12.56
CA ALA A 101 -6.75 -3.53 -11.89
C ALA A 101 -7.41 -3.76 -10.53
N HIS A 102 -8.40 -4.65 -10.42
CA HIS A 102 -8.97 -5.06 -9.14
C HIS A 102 -7.93 -5.69 -8.19
N PHE A 103 -7.06 -6.55 -8.72
CA PHE A 103 -5.98 -7.16 -7.94
C PHE A 103 -5.03 -6.09 -7.39
N ASN A 104 -4.59 -5.13 -8.20
CA ASN A 104 -3.68 -4.07 -7.75
C ASN A 104 -4.34 -3.03 -6.84
N ILE A 105 -5.65 -2.78 -6.98
CA ILE A 105 -6.43 -2.03 -5.97
C ILE A 105 -6.39 -2.78 -4.64
N GLY A 106 -6.59 -4.11 -4.66
CA GLY A 106 -6.49 -4.97 -3.47
C GLY A 106 -5.11 -4.89 -2.81
N ASN A 107 -4.04 -4.93 -3.61
CA ASN A 107 -2.66 -4.78 -3.13
C ASN A 107 -2.42 -3.40 -2.50
N SER A 108 -2.97 -2.35 -3.12
CA SER A 108 -2.84 -0.97 -2.63
C SER A 108 -3.55 -0.78 -1.30
N TYR A 109 -4.74 -1.33 -1.13
CA TYR A 109 -5.45 -1.33 0.14
C TYR A 109 -4.77 -2.18 1.20
N PHE A 110 -4.24 -3.35 0.82
CA PHE A 110 -3.48 -4.20 1.74
C PHE A 110 -2.28 -3.47 2.33
N LYS A 111 -1.53 -2.73 1.48
CA LYS A 111 -0.39 -1.91 1.92
C LYS A 111 -0.78 -0.73 2.82
N GLN A 112 -2.01 -0.24 2.72
CA GLN A 112 -2.59 0.77 3.60
C GLN A 112 -3.25 0.17 4.86
N ASP A 113 -3.13 -1.15 5.07
CA ASP A 113 -3.81 -1.88 6.15
C ASP A 113 -5.35 -1.80 6.11
N LYS A 114 -5.92 -1.42 4.96
CA LYS A 114 -7.36 -1.40 4.67
C LYS A 114 -7.82 -2.79 4.23
N LEU A 115 -7.76 -3.74 5.17
CA LEU A 115 -7.87 -5.17 4.86
C LEU A 115 -9.25 -5.58 4.34
N THR A 116 -10.32 -4.93 4.79
CA THR A 116 -11.69 -5.21 4.31
C THR A 116 -11.84 -4.83 2.84
N GLU A 117 -11.37 -3.65 2.46
CA GLU A 117 -11.39 -3.14 1.07
C GLU A 117 -10.47 -3.96 0.16
N SER A 118 -9.33 -4.41 0.70
CA SER A 118 -8.41 -5.32 0.02
C SER A 118 -9.09 -6.65 -0.33
N ILE A 119 -9.74 -7.30 0.65
CA ILE A 119 -10.50 -8.55 0.47
C ILE A 119 -11.56 -8.42 -0.62
N GLU A 120 -12.36 -7.35 -0.58
CA GLU A 120 -13.41 -7.12 -1.59
C GLU A 120 -12.84 -6.89 -2.99
N SER A 121 -11.66 -6.27 -3.08
CA SER A 121 -10.99 -6.03 -4.37
C SER A 121 -10.41 -7.33 -4.95
N TYR A 122 -9.78 -8.18 -4.13
CA TYR A 122 -9.31 -9.49 -4.59
C TYR A 122 -10.44 -10.41 -5.01
N LYS A 123 -11.58 -10.40 -4.29
CA LYS A 123 -12.79 -11.12 -4.72
C LYS A 123 -13.23 -10.71 -6.12
N LYS A 124 -13.34 -9.40 -6.38
CA LYS A 124 -13.70 -8.90 -7.73
C LYS A 124 -12.68 -9.28 -8.80
N ALA A 125 -11.38 -9.31 -8.46
CA ALA A 125 -10.36 -9.81 -9.37
C ALA A 125 -10.61 -11.29 -9.74
N LEU A 126 -10.95 -12.12 -8.75
CA LEU A 126 -11.26 -13.55 -8.92
C LEU A 126 -12.61 -13.84 -9.57
N GLU A 127 -13.58 -12.93 -9.46
CA GLU A 127 -14.83 -13.00 -10.23
C GLU A 127 -14.57 -12.85 -11.74
N LEU A 128 -13.59 -12.00 -12.11
CA LEU A 128 -13.20 -11.78 -13.51
C LEU A 128 -12.16 -12.81 -14.02
N ASN A 129 -11.26 -13.26 -13.15
CA ASN A 129 -10.25 -14.26 -13.44
C ASN A 129 -10.15 -15.29 -12.29
N PRO A 130 -10.97 -16.35 -12.31
CA PRO A 130 -11.00 -17.35 -11.24
C PRO A 130 -9.70 -18.15 -11.07
N ASP A 131 -8.81 -18.13 -12.07
CA ASP A 131 -7.56 -18.88 -12.09
C ASP A 131 -6.36 -18.05 -11.60
N ASP A 132 -6.58 -16.79 -11.20
CA ASP A 132 -5.53 -15.93 -10.66
C ASP A 132 -5.04 -16.44 -9.29
N PHE A 133 -3.91 -17.13 -9.29
CA PHE A 133 -3.35 -17.70 -8.08
C PHE A 133 -2.84 -16.64 -7.10
N ASP A 134 -2.30 -15.54 -7.61
CA ASP A 134 -1.77 -14.45 -6.79
C ASP A 134 -2.93 -13.73 -6.07
N ALA A 135 -4.06 -13.54 -6.75
CA ALA A 135 -5.26 -12.99 -6.12
C ALA A 135 -5.86 -13.93 -5.06
N LYS A 136 -5.88 -15.26 -5.29
CA LYS A 136 -6.29 -16.24 -4.26
C LYS A 136 -5.38 -16.16 -3.03
N TYR A 137 -4.07 -16.11 -3.26
CA TYR A 137 -3.09 -16.01 -2.19
C TYR A 137 -3.28 -14.75 -1.35
N ASN A 138 -3.31 -13.59 -2.00
CA ASN A 138 -3.40 -12.32 -1.29
C ASN A 138 -4.76 -12.13 -0.59
N LEU A 139 -5.84 -12.74 -1.11
CA LEU A 139 -7.13 -12.79 -0.42
C LEU A 139 -7.03 -13.52 0.92
N GLU A 140 -6.42 -14.70 0.94
CA GLU A 140 -6.26 -15.47 2.18
C GLU A 140 -5.32 -14.78 3.16
N LEU A 141 -4.24 -14.18 2.66
CA LEU A 141 -3.33 -13.36 3.47
C LEU A 141 -4.06 -12.17 4.12
N ALA A 142 -4.89 -11.45 3.37
CA ALA A 142 -5.69 -10.34 3.89
C ALA A 142 -6.70 -10.79 4.95
N ARG A 143 -7.32 -11.97 4.77
CA ARG A 143 -8.25 -12.55 5.75
C ARG A 143 -7.54 -12.95 7.05
N ALA A 144 -6.38 -13.60 6.94
CA ALA A 144 -5.58 -14.00 8.10
C ALA A 144 -5.19 -12.77 8.93
N LYS A 145 -4.63 -11.74 8.28
CA LYS A 145 -4.24 -10.50 8.94
C LYS A 145 -5.43 -9.77 9.61
N LEU A 146 -6.59 -9.73 8.97
CA LEU A 146 -7.79 -9.10 9.53
C LEU A 146 -8.31 -9.84 10.78
N LYS A 147 -8.26 -11.18 10.75
CA LYS A 147 -8.63 -12.02 11.89
C LYS A 147 -7.69 -11.77 13.06
N GLU A 148 -6.38 -11.75 12.82
CA GLU A 148 -5.38 -11.46 13.83
C GLU A 148 -5.59 -10.10 14.50
N GLN A 149 -5.81 -9.03 13.71
CA GLN A 149 -6.11 -7.70 14.25
C GLN A 149 -7.36 -7.71 15.14
N SER A 150 -8.38 -8.47 14.75
CA SER A 150 -9.62 -8.61 15.52
C SER A 150 -9.42 -9.39 16.82
N GLU A 151 -8.45 -10.31 16.87
CA GLU A 151 -8.10 -11.08 18.08
C GLU A 151 -7.25 -10.27 19.06
N LYS A 152 -6.26 -9.52 18.55
CA LYS A 152 -5.45 -8.58 19.35
C LYS A 152 -6.33 -7.56 20.07
N GLN A 153 -7.32 -6.98 19.38
CA GLN A 153 -8.28 -6.05 19.99
C GLN A 153 -9.17 -6.66 21.07
N LYS A 154 -9.37 -7.99 21.07
CA LYS A 154 -10.16 -8.68 22.12
C LYS A 154 -9.34 -9.03 23.36
N GLN A 155 -8.01 -9.16 23.24
CA GLN A 155 -7.14 -9.46 24.37
C GLN A 155 -6.77 -8.21 25.19
N ASP A 156 -6.78 -7.02 24.57
CA ASP A 156 -6.45 -5.75 25.24
C ASP A 156 -7.36 -5.37 26.43
N PRO A 157 -8.71 -5.55 26.39
CA PRO A 157 -9.55 -5.24 27.55
C PRO A 157 -9.31 -6.15 28.78
N GLN A 158 -8.65 -7.30 28.62
CA GLN A 158 -8.38 -8.22 29.73
C GLN A 158 -7.08 -7.89 30.49
N ASN A 159 -6.13 -7.20 29.86
CA ASN A 159 -4.88 -6.77 30.51
C ASN A 159 -5.06 -5.50 31.36
N GLN A 160 -5.93 -4.58 30.97
CA GLN A 160 -6.26 -3.40 31.79
C GLN A 160 -6.95 -3.79 33.10
N GLN A 161 -7.84 -4.79 33.08
CA GLN A 161 -8.56 -5.21 34.28
C GLN A 161 -7.65 -5.94 35.30
N ASN A 162 -6.61 -6.64 34.82
CA ASN A 162 -5.61 -7.27 35.69
C ASN A 162 -4.61 -6.25 36.28
N GLN A 163 -4.30 -5.17 35.56
CA GLN A 163 -3.46 -4.09 36.10
C GLN A 163 -4.19 -3.26 37.16
N GLU A 164 -5.48 -2.97 36.98
CA GLU A 164 -6.28 -2.26 38.00
C GLU A 164 -6.46 -3.12 39.27
N GLN A 165 -6.61 -4.44 39.14
CA GLN A 165 -6.66 -5.33 40.33
C GLN A 165 -5.33 -5.45 41.05
N GLN A 166 -4.19 -5.39 40.35
CA GLN A 166 -2.87 -5.38 41.00
C GLN A 166 -2.56 -4.02 41.66
N GLN A 167 -2.98 -2.90 41.07
CA GLN A 167 -2.83 -1.59 41.70
C GLN A 167 -3.69 -1.46 42.98
N GLN A 168 -4.93 -1.96 42.97
CA GLN A 168 -5.76 -1.96 44.19
C GLN A 168 -5.23 -2.87 45.31
N GLN A 169 -4.50 -3.95 44.98
CA GLN A 169 -3.82 -4.77 45.98
C GLN A 169 -2.52 -4.14 46.53
N GLY A 170 -1.82 -3.34 45.71
CA GLY A 170 -0.65 -2.57 46.16
C GLY A 170 -1.01 -1.46 47.14
N GLU A 171 -2.07 -0.70 46.86
CA GLU A 171 -2.52 0.40 47.74
C GLU A 171 -3.05 -0.11 49.10
N GLN A 172 -3.59 -1.33 49.16
CA GLN A 172 -3.98 -1.94 50.44
C GLN A 172 -2.78 -2.37 51.31
N GLN A 173 -1.63 -2.68 50.70
CA GLN A 173 -0.42 -3.03 51.46
C GLN A 173 0.35 -1.81 51.97
N GLU A 174 0.29 -0.67 51.27
CA GLU A 174 0.89 0.58 51.75
C GLU A 174 0.10 1.22 52.91
N SER A 175 -1.24 1.07 52.93
CA SER A 175 -2.05 1.60 54.02
C SER A 175 -1.80 0.92 55.39
N ASP A 176 -1.28 -0.31 55.41
CA ASP A 176 -0.94 -1.02 56.65
C ASP A 176 0.47 -0.68 57.17
N GLN A 177 1.37 -0.13 56.33
CA GLN A 177 2.71 0.28 56.75
C GLN A 177 2.79 1.73 57.26
N GLN A 178 1.83 2.60 56.91
CA GLN A 178 1.84 4.00 57.38
C GLN A 178 1.27 4.22 58.78
N GLN A 179 0.80 3.19 59.50
CA GLN A 179 0.34 3.33 60.89
C GLN A 179 1.45 3.29 61.95
N GLN A 180 2.74 3.35 61.55
CA GLN A 180 3.86 3.23 62.49
C GLN A 180 4.94 4.31 62.43
N GLN A 181 4.65 5.50 61.88
CA GLN A 181 5.60 6.62 61.93
C GLN A 181 5.07 7.81 62.72
N ASN A 182 5.90 8.23 63.68
CA ASN A 182 5.68 9.26 64.69
C ASN A 182 5.95 10.66 64.07
N PRO A 183 5.15 11.71 64.35
CA PRO A 183 5.14 12.94 63.55
C PRO A 183 6.12 14.04 64.02
N GLU A 184 7.40 13.76 64.24
CA GLU A 184 8.31 14.74 64.88
C GLU A 184 9.53 15.27 64.10
N ASP A 185 9.70 14.98 62.81
CA ASP A 185 10.81 15.58 62.03
C ASP A 185 10.36 16.05 60.63
N GLN A 186 9.59 17.14 60.57
CA GLN A 186 8.96 17.59 59.31
C GLN A 186 9.54 18.85 58.66
N GLN A 187 10.76 19.29 58.99
CA GLN A 187 11.29 20.54 58.43
C GLN A 187 12.69 20.49 57.78
N ASN A 188 13.37 19.35 57.73
CA ASN A 188 14.70 19.25 57.08
C ASN A 188 14.79 18.25 55.91
N GLU A 189 13.73 17.52 55.57
CA GLU A 189 13.71 16.57 54.44
C GLU A 189 13.24 17.19 53.11
N GLN A 190 12.49 18.29 53.17
CA GLN A 190 11.84 18.89 51.99
C GLN A 190 12.79 19.46 50.91
N ASP A 191 14.03 19.82 51.28
CA ASP A 191 15.02 20.34 50.32
C ASP A 191 15.93 19.25 49.73
N LYS A 192 16.06 18.09 50.39
CA LYS A 192 16.77 16.92 49.82
C LYS A 192 15.89 16.17 48.82
N ASP A 193 14.60 16.02 49.13
CA ASP A 193 13.66 15.31 48.27
C ASP A 193 13.47 16.01 46.92
N LYS A 194 13.41 17.34 46.88
CA LYS A 194 13.27 18.10 45.62
C LYS A 194 14.46 17.94 44.68
N GLN A 195 15.66 17.75 45.21
CA GLN A 195 16.86 17.56 44.40
C GLN A 195 16.99 16.12 43.90
N GLN A 196 16.48 15.15 44.67
CA GLN A 196 16.38 13.74 44.29
C GLN A 196 15.26 13.51 43.25
N GLU A 197 14.11 14.17 43.38
CA GLU A 197 13.02 14.14 42.39
C GLU A 197 13.45 14.70 41.02
N GLN A 198 14.27 15.77 41.00
CA GLN A 198 14.78 16.33 39.74
C GLN A 198 15.79 15.41 39.03
N GLN A 199 16.61 14.67 39.79
CA GLN A 199 17.50 13.66 39.20
C GLN A 199 16.74 12.43 38.71
N GLN A 200 15.74 11.95 39.47
CA GLN A 200 14.88 10.84 39.04
C GLN A 200 14.05 11.19 37.80
N GLN A 201 13.55 12.43 37.68
CA GLN A 201 12.85 12.86 36.47
C GLN A 201 13.75 12.93 35.23
N GLN A 202 15.05 13.23 35.38
CA GLN A 202 16.00 13.20 34.26
C GLN A 202 16.39 11.79 33.85
N GLU A 203 16.60 10.87 34.79
CA GLU A 203 16.87 9.45 34.49
C GLU A 203 15.64 8.77 33.84
N GLN A 204 14.43 9.00 34.37
CA GLN A 204 13.19 8.53 33.73
C GLN A 204 12.99 9.10 32.32
N SER A 205 13.47 10.32 32.03
CA SER A 205 13.35 10.92 30.70
C SER A 205 14.31 10.33 29.67
N GLN A 206 15.43 9.74 30.10
CA GLN A 206 16.37 9.03 29.23
C GLN A 206 15.96 7.56 29.05
N ASP A 207 15.54 6.88 30.12
CA ASP A 207 15.03 5.50 30.03
C ASP A 207 13.77 5.42 29.14
N ASN A 208 12.86 6.39 29.21
CA ASN A 208 11.67 6.42 28.34
C ASN A 208 12.00 6.59 26.85
N LYS A 209 13.14 7.20 26.50
CA LYS A 209 13.56 7.35 25.10
C LYS A 209 14.19 6.09 24.55
N ASP A 210 15.02 5.43 25.35
CA ASP A 210 15.65 4.17 24.97
C ASP A 210 14.62 3.03 24.95
N GLU A 211 13.65 3.01 25.87
CA GLU A 211 12.52 2.07 25.86
C GLU A 211 11.60 2.30 24.65
N GLN A 212 11.28 3.55 24.28
CA GLN A 212 10.46 3.82 23.08
C GLN A 212 11.15 3.38 21.79
N GLN A 213 12.47 3.57 21.68
CA GLN A 213 13.23 3.19 20.50
C GLN A 213 13.40 1.66 20.40
N ASP A 214 13.55 1.00 21.55
CA ASP A 214 13.60 -0.47 21.62
C ASP A 214 12.22 -1.11 21.40
N GLN A 215 11.13 -0.47 21.86
CA GLN A 215 9.75 -0.86 21.54
C GLN A 215 9.47 -0.75 20.04
N GLN A 216 9.81 0.37 19.39
CA GLN A 216 9.63 0.53 17.94
C GLN A 216 10.43 -0.50 17.13
N THR A 217 11.64 -0.81 17.58
CA THR A 217 12.50 -1.80 16.91
C THR A 217 11.95 -3.22 17.08
N ARG A 218 11.47 -3.55 18.29
CA ARG A 218 10.79 -4.84 18.55
C ARG A 218 9.46 -4.96 17.81
N GLU A 219 8.69 -3.88 17.69
CA GLU A 219 7.46 -3.84 16.90
C GLU A 219 7.76 -4.08 15.42
N GLN A 220 8.76 -3.41 14.83
CA GLN A 220 9.15 -3.65 13.44
C GLN A 220 9.66 -5.07 13.20
N GLN A 221 10.44 -5.63 14.11
CA GLN A 221 10.92 -7.02 14.01
C GLN A 221 9.80 -8.04 14.20
N ALA A 222 8.88 -7.79 15.14
CA ALA A 222 7.70 -8.61 15.35
C ALA A 222 6.81 -8.57 14.10
N GLN A 223 6.61 -7.40 13.50
CA GLN A 223 5.81 -7.22 12.29
C GLN A 223 6.43 -7.92 11.08
N GLN A 224 7.77 -7.92 10.94
CA GLN A 224 8.46 -8.69 9.90
C GLN A 224 8.39 -10.21 10.12
N GLN A 225 8.45 -10.69 11.37
CA GLN A 225 8.26 -12.10 11.68
C GLN A 225 6.80 -12.53 11.47
N GLU A 226 5.85 -11.68 11.84
CA GLU A 226 4.41 -11.87 11.65
C GLU A 226 4.05 -11.94 10.15
N ASP A 227 4.63 -11.07 9.31
CA ASP A 227 4.49 -11.14 7.85
C ASP A 227 5.04 -12.46 7.26
N GLN A 228 6.14 -12.99 7.81
CA GLN A 228 6.70 -14.28 7.38
C GLN A 228 5.84 -15.48 7.81
N ILE A 229 5.31 -15.47 9.04
CA ILE A 229 4.41 -16.52 9.53
C ILE A 229 3.09 -16.51 8.74
N ASN A 230 2.57 -15.31 8.45
CA ASN A 230 1.36 -15.13 7.68
C ASN A 230 1.53 -15.61 6.22
N LYS A 231 2.75 -15.51 5.67
CA LYS A 231 3.10 -16.13 4.39
C LYS A 231 3.01 -17.67 4.44
N GLU A 232 3.59 -18.31 5.46
CA GLU A 232 3.53 -19.77 5.60
C GLU A 232 2.11 -20.29 5.82
N GLU A 233 1.29 -19.56 6.57
CA GLU A 233 -0.11 -19.94 6.79
C GLU A 233 -0.94 -19.78 5.51
N ALA A 234 -0.78 -18.68 4.79
CA ALA A 234 -1.43 -18.49 3.50
C ALA A 234 -0.98 -19.54 2.47
N GLU A 235 0.30 -19.93 2.45
CA GLU A 235 0.82 -21.04 1.63
C GLU A 235 0.18 -22.38 2.01
N ARG A 236 -0.01 -22.67 3.31
CA ARG A 236 -0.72 -23.88 3.76
C ARG A 236 -2.18 -23.90 3.29
N ILE A 237 -2.90 -22.79 3.42
CA ILE A 237 -4.28 -22.66 2.94
C ILE A 237 -4.34 -22.87 1.42
N LEU A 238 -3.43 -22.26 0.67
CA LEU A 238 -3.36 -22.45 -0.78
C LEU A 238 -3.09 -23.88 -1.21
N ASN A 239 -2.18 -24.56 -0.52
CA ASN A 239 -1.87 -25.96 -0.82
C ASN A 239 -3.10 -26.84 -0.58
N ALA A 240 -3.87 -26.57 0.48
CA ALA A 240 -5.14 -27.23 0.72
C ALA A 240 -6.17 -26.92 -0.39
N LEU A 241 -6.31 -25.65 -0.80
CA LEU A 241 -7.23 -25.28 -1.89
C LEU A 241 -6.85 -25.95 -3.23
N ARG A 242 -5.55 -26.04 -3.55
CA ARG A 242 -5.07 -26.73 -4.76
C ARG A 242 -5.37 -28.22 -4.74
N SER A 243 -5.20 -28.89 -3.60
CA SER A 243 -5.54 -30.31 -3.49
C SER A 243 -7.03 -30.54 -3.68
N ASP A 244 -7.86 -29.70 -3.07
CA ASP A 244 -9.32 -29.80 -3.16
C ASP A 244 -9.81 -29.55 -4.60
N GLU A 245 -9.22 -28.57 -5.29
CA GLU A 245 -9.54 -28.28 -6.68
C GLU A 245 -9.17 -29.45 -7.61
N GLN A 246 -7.98 -30.03 -7.43
CA GLN A 246 -7.55 -31.20 -8.22
C GLN A 246 -8.46 -32.41 -7.99
N GLU A 247 -8.90 -32.63 -6.74
CA GLU A 247 -9.82 -33.70 -6.40
C GLU A 247 -11.21 -33.47 -7.02
N ALA A 248 -11.73 -32.24 -6.94
CA ALA A 248 -12.98 -31.86 -7.58
C ALA A 248 -12.94 -32.00 -9.11
N GLN A 249 -11.82 -31.67 -9.75
CA GLN A 249 -11.64 -31.85 -11.20
C GLN A 249 -11.58 -33.34 -11.59
N LYS A 250 -10.91 -34.19 -10.82
CA LYS A 250 -10.93 -35.66 -11.03
C LYS A 250 -12.34 -36.23 -10.96
N ASN A 251 -13.15 -35.74 -10.01
CA ASN A 251 -14.53 -36.16 -9.84
C ASN A 251 -15.49 -35.63 -10.92
N LYS A 252 -15.07 -34.67 -11.75
CA LYS A 252 -15.82 -34.15 -12.90
C LYS A 252 -15.46 -34.82 -14.24
N ALA A 253 -14.53 -35.79 -14.26
CA ALA A 253 -14.23 -36.53 -15.49
C ALA A 253 -15.50 -37.22 -16.02
N PRO A 254 -15.81 -37.14 -17.34
CA PRO A 254 -17.10 -37.59 -17.86
C PRO A 254 -17.26 -39.09 -17.60
N VAL A 255 -18.33 -39.45 -16.90
CA VAL A 255 -18.81 -40.84 -16.82
C VAL A 255 -19.03 -41.30 -18.26
N ARG A 256 -18.10 -42.11 -18.75
CA ARG A 256 -18.13 -42.68 -20.10
C ARG A 256 -19.44 -43.44 -20.21
N ALA A 257 -20.40 -42.90 -20.96
CA ALA A 257 -21.69 -43.53 -21.20
C ALA A 257 -21.44 -44.90 -21.86
N GLN A 258 -21.50 -45.96 -21.06
CA GLN A 258 -21.53 -47.32 -21.56
C GLN A 258 -22.86 -47.49 -22.29
N GLY A 259 -22.74 -47.87 -23.55
CA GLY A 259 -23.81 -47.80 -24.52
C GLY A 259 -25.06 -48.62 -24.16
N ARG A 260 -26.19 -48.16 -24.70
CA ARG A 260 -27.26 -49.06 -25.07
C ARG A 260 -27.44 -48.96 -26.58
N VAL A 261 -26.90 -49.97 -27.25
CA VAL A 261 -27.26 -50.30 -28.63
C VAL A 261 -28.74 -50.70 -28.62
N SER A 262 -29.58 -49.90 -29.26
CA SER A 262 -30.88 -50.32 -29.78
C SER A 262 -30.74 -50.15 -31.30
N GLY A 263 -30.69 -51.17 -32.14
CA GLY A 263 -31.59 -52.32 -32.17
C GLY A 263 -32.88 -51.88 -32.88
N LYS A 264 -32.90 -52.00 -34.22
CA LYS A 264 -34.00 -52.49 -35.09
C LYS A 264 -35.44 -52.25 -34.62
N ASP A 265 -36.38 -51.76 -35.42
CA ASP A 265 -36.75 -52.07 -36.80
C ASP A 265 -37.72 -50.98 -37.29
N TRP A 266 -37.98 -50.98 -38.62
CA TRP A 266 -38.90 -50.17 -39.46
C TRP A 266 -38.51 -48.72 -39.79
#